data_AF-A0A4Q3YYT8-F1
#
_entry.id   AF-A0A4Q3YYT8-F1
#
_cell.length_a   1.000
_cell.length_b   1.000
_cell.length_c   1.000
_cell.angle_alpha   90.00
_cell.angle_beta   90.00
_cell.angle_gamma   90.00
#
_symmetry.space_group_name_H-M   'P 1'
#
loop_
_entity.id
_entity.type
_entity.pdbx_description
1 polymer ?
#
loop_
_entity_poly.entity_id
_entity_poly.type
_entity_poly.pdbx_seq_one_letter_code
_entity_poly.pdbx_strand_id
1 'polypeptide(L)'
;MIGLTLLLVMSVQQTPSDEEIALNAVVECLFAQAAELDDGVSDATTVGRAVATACNSESSRYRATFALQYAPGLRSSIIEAAEAKAFEPATSVVLRARAAKRKAASLKSVN
;
A
#
# COMPACT_ATOMS: atom_id res chain seq x y z
N MET A 1 -49.35 25.18 5.59
CA MET A 1 -48.93 23.85 6.07
C MET A 1 -47.66 23.48 5.34
N ILE A 2 -46.50 23.69 5.98
CA ILE A 2 -45.18 23.44 5.39
C ILE A 2 -44.84 21.99 5.71
N GLY A 3 -44.94 21.12 4.71
CA GLY A 3 -44.53 19.72 4.80
C GLY A 3 -43.00 19.65 4.85
N LEU A 4 -42.47 19.48 6.06
CA LEU A 4 -41.05 19.25 6.30
C LEU A 4 -40.75 17.79 5.95
N THR A 5 -40.43 17.51 4.69
CA THR A 5 -39.96 16.19 4.25
C THR A 5 -38.55 15.98 4.80
N LEU A 6 -38.45 15.29 5.92
CA LEU A 6 -37.22 14.85 6.55
C LEU A 6 -36.56 13.80 5.63
N LEU A 7 -35.65 14.23 4.76
CA LEU A 7 -34.78 13.33 3.98
C LEU A 7 -33.77 12.69 4.94
N LEU A 8 -34.11 11.50 5.43
CA LEU A 8 -33.15 10.59 6.05
C LEU A 8 -32.09 10.21 5.00
N VAL A 9 -30.95 10.88 5.04
CA VAL A 9 -29.74 10.46 4.35
C VAL A 9 -29.19 9.25 5.13
N MET A 10 -29.73 8.06 4.84
CA MET A 10 -29.13 6.81 5.32
C MET A 10 -27.76 6.67 4.66
N SER A 11 -26.71 6.95 5.44
CA SER A 11 -25.32 6.78 5.01
C SER A 11 -25.07 5.29 4.84
N VAL A 12 -25.02 4.80 3.60
CA VAL A 12 -24.62 3.42 3.31
C VAL A 12 -23.15 3.29 3.67
N GLN A 13 -22.85 2.73 4.84
CA GLN A 13 -21.49 2.30 5.17
C GLN A 13 -21.16 1.08 4.32
N GLN A 14 -20.43 1.28 3.21
CA GLN A 14 -19.89 0.17 2.43
C GLN A 14 -18.84 -0.56 3.28
N THR A 15 -19.10 -1.83 3.57
CA THR A 15 -18.10 -2.72 4.16
C THR A 15 -16.97 -2.92 3.14
N PRO A 16 -15.69 -2.79 3.54
CA PRO A 16 -14.58 -2.99 2.62
C PRO A 16 -14.59 -4.42 2.09
N SER A 17 -14.28 -4.55 0.81
CA SER A 17 -14.09 -5.84 0.15
C SER A 17 -12.85 -6.57 0.67
N ASP A 18 -12.80 -7.89 0.53
CA ASP A 18 -11.62 -8.71 0.89
C ASP A 18 -10.36 -8.26 0.16
N GLU A 19 -10.51 -7.74 -1.06
CA GLU A 19 -9.42 -7.16 -1.84
C GLU A 19 -8.89 -5.87 -1.19
N GLU A 20 -9.77 -4.96 -0.79
CA GLU A 20 -9.37 -3.72 -0.10
C GLU A 20 -8.70 -4.03 1.24
N ILE A 21 -9.20 -5.01 2.00
CA ILE A 21 -8.56 -5.47 3.23
C ILE A 21 -7.16 -6.01 2.96
N ALA A 22 -6.99 -6.86 1.95
CA ALA A 22 -5.69 -7.41 1.59
C ALA A 22 -4.72 -6.33 1.07
N LEU A 23 -5.21 -5.38 0.28
CA LEU A 23 -4.41 -4.25 -0.20
C LEU A 23 -3.96 -3.35 0.95
N ASN A 24 -4.85 -3.04 1.90
CA ASN A 24 -4.52 -2.24 3.07
C ASN A 24 -3.42 -2.91 3.90
N ALA A 25 -3.49 -4.24 4.11
CA ALA A 25 -2.44 -4.99 4.80
C ALA A 25 -1.07 -4.88 4.10
N VAL A 26 -1.04 -4.92 2.76
CA VAL A 26 0.20 -4.68 1.99
C VAL A 26 0.73 -3.28 2.23
N VAL A 27 -0.12 -2.27 2.10
CA VAL A 27 0.27 -0.87 2.27
C VAL A 27 0.80 -0.61 3.68
N GLU A 28 0.11 -1.08 4.71
CA GLU A 28 0.54 -0.96 6.11
C GLU A 28 1.90 -1.61 6.33
N CYS A 29 2.12 -2.82 5.81
CA CYS A 29 3.42 -3.48 5.90
C CYS A 29 4.51 -2.66 5.20
N LEU A 30 4.27 -2.18 3.97
CA LEU A 30 5.27 -1.42 3.21
C LEU A 30 5.71 -0.17 3.98
N PHE A 31 4.78 0.57 4.60
CA PHE A 31 5.11 1.74 5.40
C PHE A 31 5.84 1.38 6.70
N ALA A 32 5.40 0.33 7.41
CA ALA A 32 6.04 -0.12 8.64
C ALA A 32 7.49 -0.55 8.39
N GLN A 33 7.69 -1.43 7.38
CA GLN A 33 9.00 -1.95 7.02
C GLN A 33 9.90 -0.89 6.39
N ALA A 34 9.36 0.05 5.61
CA ALA A 34 10.15 1.19 5.12
C ALA A 34 10.62 2.10 6.26
N ALA A 35 9.84 2.26 7.34
CA ALA A 35 10.27 3.04 8.50
C ALA A 35 11.36 2.32 9.31
N GLU A 36 11.27 0.99 9.40
CA GLU A 36 12.21 0.13 10.15
C GLU A 36 13.54 -0.08 9.43
N LEU A 37 13.50 -0.35 8.12
CA LEU A 37 14.67 -0.76 7.33
C LEU A 37 15.41 0.40 6.64
N ASP A 38 14.81 1.60 6.58
CA ASP A 38 15.43 2.78 5.97
C ASP A 38 16.47 3.42 6.90
N ASP A 39 17.73 3.03 6.70
CA ASP A 39 18.93 3.59 7.36
C ASP A 39 19.26 5.04 6.93
N GLY A 40 18.59 5.57 5.91
CA GLY A 40 18.88 6.89 5.34
C GLY A 40 20.17 7.00 4.51
N VAL A 41 20.94 5.90 4.36
CA VAL A 41 22.23 5.86 3.66
C VAL A 41 22.16 4.98 2.42
N SER A 42 21.59 3.79 2.54
CA SER A 42 21.44 2.83 1.44
C SER A 42 20.59 3.40 0.30
N ASP A 43 20.80 2.97 -0.94
CA ASP A 43 19.95 3.40 -2.04
C ASP A 43 18.51 2.90 -1.87
N ALA A 44 17.55 3.68 -2.38
CA ALA A 44 16.13 3.37 -2.18
C ALA A 44 15.67 2.09 -2.88
N THR A 45 16.38 1.64 -3.90
CA THR A 45 16.08 0.38 -4.59
C THR A 45 16.49 -0.81 -3.74
N THR A 46 17.67 -0.77 -3.11
CA THR A 46 18.14 -1.78 -2.16
C THR A 46 17.21 -1.88 -0.96
N VAL A 47 16.85 -0.76 -0.33
CA VAL A 47 15.88 -0.76 0.78
C VAL A 47 14.50 -1.25 0.29
N GLY A 48 14.05 -0.81 -0.89
CA GLY A 48 12.78 -1.26 -1.47
C GLY A 48 12.71 -2.77 -1.71
N ARG A 49 13.80 -3.41 -2.13
CA ARG A 49 13.89 -4.87 -2.26
C ARG A 49 13.79 -5.57 -0.90
N ALA A 50 14.48 -5.04 0.12
CA ALA A 50 14.39 -5.57 1.48
C ALA A 50 12.97 -5.47 2.03
N VAL A 51 12.33 -4.31 1.88
CA VAL A 51 10.94 -4.05 2.28
C VAL A 51 9.97 -4.98 1.55
N ALA A 52 10.09 -5.11 0.23
CA ALA A 52 9.21 -6.01 -0.55
C ALA A 52 9.37 -7.48 -0.14
N THR A 53 10.58 -7.89 0.23
CA THR A 53 10.86 -9.24 0.76
C THR A 53 10.19 -9.43 2.12
N ALA A 54 10.32 -8.44 3.02
CA ALA A 54 9.69 -8.49 4.34
C ALA A 54 8.16 -8.55 4.26
N CYS A 55 7.55 -7.84 3.30
CA CYS A 55 6.10 -7.81 3.08
C CYS A 55 5.57 -8.87 2.10
N ASN A 56 6.33 -9.94 1.84
CA ASN A 56 5.93 -10.94 0.84
C ASN A 56 4.67 -11.72 1.26
N SER A 57 4.45 -11.94 2.56
CA SER A 57 3.28 -12.66 3.06
C SER A 57 1.98 -11.91 2.74
N GLU A 58 1.91 -10.63 3.07
CA GLU A 58 0.78 -9.74 2.81
C GLU A 58 0.57 -9.60 1.30
N SER A 59 1.66 -9.40 0.56
CA SER A 59 1.62 -9.22 -0.89
C SER A 59 1.14 -10.49 -1.59
N SER A 60 1.53 -11.68 -1.11
CA SER A 60 1.07 -12.96 -1.66
C SER A 60 -0.44 -13.14 -1.47
N ARG A 61 -0.97 -12.75 -0.31
CA ARG A 61 -2.43 -12.81 -0.06
C ARG A 61 -3.18 -11.86 -0.98
N TYR A 62 -2.73 -10.61 -1.11
CA TYR A 62 -3.32 -9.65 -2.03
C TYR A 62 -3.30 -10.16 -3.48
N ARG A 63 -2.16 -10.67 -3.97
CA ARG A 63 -2.05 -11.22 -5.32
C ARG A 63 -3.00 -12.40 -5.55
N ALA A 64 -3.15 -13.29 -4.57
CA ALA A 64 -4.07 -14.42 -4.67
C ALA A 64 -5.53 -13.95 -4.77
N THR A 65 -5.95 -12.99 -3.95
CA THR A 65 -7.30 -12.39 -3.99
C THR A 65 -7.55 -11.66 -5.31
N PHE A 66 -6.61 -10.81 -5.73
CA PHE A 66 -6.69 -10.04 -6.98
C PHE A 66 -6.80 -10.94 -8.21
N ALA A 67 -6.02 -12.04 -8.24
CA ALA A 67 -6.04 -12.98 -9.35
C ALA A 67 -7.40 -13.68 -9.54
N LEU A 68 -8.29 -13.71 -8.54
CA LEU A 68 -9.61 -14.31 -8.67
C LEU A 68 -10.50 -13.60 -9.70
N GLN A 69 -10.23 -12.32 -9.98
CA GLN A 69 -10.91 -11.54 -11.01
C GLN A 69 -10.60 -12.01 -12.44
N TYR A 70 -9.55 -12.81 -12.61
CA TYR A 70 -9.09 -13.31 -13.89
C TYR A 70 -9.48 -14.77 -14.12
N ALA A 71 -9.54 -15.16 -15.39
CA ALA A 71 -9.80 -16.54 -15.80
C ALA A 71 -8.76 -17.50 -15.17
N PRO A 72 -9.15 -18.74 -14.77
CA PRO A 72 -8.27 -19.68 -14.08
C PRO A 72 -6.92 -19.90 -14.76
N GLY A 73 -6.90 -19.99 -16.11
CA GLY A 73 -5.68 -20.19 -16.89
C GLY A 73 -4.73 -18.98 -16.93
N LEU A 74 -5.14 -17.80 -16.46
CA LEU A 74 -4.32 -16.59 -16.43
C LEU A 74 -3.79 -16.25 -15.03
N ARG A 75 -4.30 -16.89 -13.98
CA ARG A 75 -4.04 -16.50 -12.58
C ARG A 75 -2.55 -16.58 -12.23
N SER A 76 -1.88 -17.66 -12.61
CA SER A 76 -0.44 -17.83 -12.36
C SER A 76 0.38 -16.74 -13.07
N SER A 77 0.10 -16.46 -14.35
CA SER A 77 0.81 -15.41 -15.10
C SER A 77 0.61 -14.02 -14.49
N ILE A 78 -0.58 -13.72 -13.97
CA ILE A 78 -0.86 -12.45 -13.30
C ILE A 78 -0.09 -12.35 -11.97
N ILE A 79 -0.05 -13.42 -11.19
CA ILE A 79 0.70 -13.46 -9.92
C ILE A 79 2.20 -13.28 -10.18
N GLU A 80 2.77 -14.03 -11.12
CA GLU A 80 4.19 -13.93 -11.50
C GLU A 80 4.56 -12.52 -11.99
N ALA A 81 3.72 -11.92 -12.84
CA ALA A 81 3.94 -10.56 -13.33
C ALA A 81 3.91 -9.52 -12.19
N ALA A 82 3.01 -9.69 -11.21
CA ALA A 82 2.94 -8.83 -10.03
C ALA A 82 4.16 -9.02 -9.10
N GLU A 83 4.64 -10.25 -8.95
CA GLU A 83 5.83 -10.56 -8.14
C GLU A 83 7.10 -9.94 -8.72
N ALA A 84 7.28 -10.01 -10.05
CA ALA A 84 8.44 -9.45 -10.73
C ALA A 84 8.65 -7.94 -10.47
N LYS A 85 7.57 -7.22 -10.13
CA LYS A 85 7.57 -5.77 -9.89
C LYS A 85 7.26 -5.38 -8.45
N ALA A 86 7.19 -6.33 -7.52
CA ALA A 86 6.78 -6.05 -6.14
C ALA A 86 7.71 -5.05 -5.41
N PHE A 87 8.97 -4.91 -5.84
CA PHE A 87 9.91 -3.95 -5.27
C PHE A 87 9.63 -2.50 -5.70
N GLU A 88 9.00 -2.24 -6.85
CA GLU A 88 8.73 -0.88 -7.33
C GLU A 88 7.84 -0.05 -6.38
N PRO A 89 6.67 -0.54 -5.92
CA PRO A 89 5.87 0.19 -4.94
C PRO A 89 6.62 0.37 -3.62
N ALA A 90 7.38 -0.64 -3.18
CA ALA A 90 8.20 -0.53 -1.96
C ALA A 90 9.27 0.57 -2.07
N THR A 91 10.00 0.63 -3.19
CA THR A 91 10.97 1.72 -3.47
C THR A 91 10.28 3.08 -3.49
N SER A 92 9.08 3.20 -4.08
CA SER A 92 8.30 4.43 -4.07
C SER A 92 7.94 4.88 -2.65
N VAL A 93 7.52 3.96 -1.79
CA VAL A 93 7.23 4.23 -0.37
C VAL A 93 8.47 4.74 0.36
N VAL A 94 9.63 4.09 0.18
CA VAL A 94 10.91 4.54 0.76
C VAL A 94 11.25 5.96 0.32
N LEU A 95 11.15 6.26 -0.98
CA LEU A 95 11.42 7.60 -1.50
C LEU A 95 10.49 8.66 -0.91
N ARG A 96 9.20 8.35 -0.80
CA ARG A 96 8.20 9.24 -0.18
C ARG A 96 8.49 9.47 1.30
N ALA A 97 8.83 8.42 2.05
CA ALA A 97 9.18 8.52 3.46
C ALA A 97 10.41 9.41 3.68
N ARG A 98 11.47 9.22 2.87
CA ARG A 98 12.68 10.07 2.90
C ARG A 98 12.37 11.52 2.54
N ALA A 99 11.53 11.76 1.54
CA ALA A 99 11.12 13.12 1.17
C ALA A 99 10.36 13.82 2.32
N ALA A 100 9.46 13.10 3.00
CA ALA A 100 8.75 13.62 4.17
C ALA A 100 9.71 13.95 5.32
N LYS A 101 10.68 13.08 5.62
CA LYS A 101 11.74 13.33 6.63
C LYS A 101 12.52 14.60 6.31
N ARG A 102 12.95 14.80 5.06
CA ARG A 102 13.67 16.02 4.63
C ARG A 102 12.83 17.28 4.77
N LYS A 103 11.55 17.24 4.36
CA LYS A 103 10.63 18.37 4.51
C LYS A 103 10.43 18.74 5.99
N ALA A 104 10.31 17.74 6.87
CA ALA A 104 10.20 17.99 8.30
C ALA A 104 11.48 18.61 8.88
N ALA A 105 12.66 18.16 8.44
CA ALA A 105 13.93 18.73 8.85
C ALA A 105 14.10 20.20 8.40
N SER A 106 13.71 20.52 7.16
CA SER A 106 13.79 21.91 6.66
C SER A 106 12.85 22.86 7.40
N LEU A 107 11.71 22.39 7.89
CA LEU A 107 10.80 23.21 8.70
C LEU A 107 11.36 23.49 10.09
N LYS A 108 12.13 22.57 10.66
CA LYS A 108 12.78 22.74 11.97
C LYS A 108 13.97 23.70 11.93
N SER A 109 14.63 23.86 10.79
CA SER A 109 15.79 24.76 10.67
C SER A 109 15.44 26.23 10.46
N VAL A 110 14.16 26.55 10.22
CA VAL A 110 13.67 27.91 9.94
C VAL A 110 13.09 28.60 11.19
N ASN A 111 12.79 27.83 12.25
CA ASN A 111 12.29 28.32 13.54
C ASN A 111 13.38 28.25 14.60
#